data_AF-A0A1F8T8J2-F1
#
_entry.id   AF-A0A1F8T8J2-F1
#
_cell.length_a   1.000
_cell.length_b   1.000
_cell.length_c   1.000
_cell.angle_alpha   90.00
_cell.angle_beta   90.00
_cell.angle_gamma   90.00
#
_symmetry.space_group_name_H-M   'P 1'
#
loop_
_entity.id
_entity.type
_entity.pdbx_description
1 polymer ?
#
loop_
_entity_poly.entity_id
_entity_poly.type
_entity_poly.pdbx_seq_one_letter_code
_entity_poly.pdbx_strand_id
1 'polypeptide(L)'
;MIDQIITLPGIGNSPAATSPAVSQLRQEYTEVQTHFQAQPPNVQRFLEAQAEGIADAILQNLSQVRFNLPNQLDASLNDNPQAIPPEMRPQMVGTSMRRLAHKDLRTALRQTLLELEQSNLPAVSASAALLRYATATAMVHKLLPSGHTVIYMAAEDDTIPSIPVQTASASKSAIHFVSDTMVETGLAEDERSELQVPYVEAARRFYLPQWVAFDDQYQLLVGSLNEAKAHIASLQRYLFVLHAAVGLAPYMVADEDYQQKRYGVLGQLVNQGRALARYQVRKIIHTIQRRAAAQDLNRGLHLNLPYFDDQKLSIESYEFDVVPAGRVMFIPAFVVRAAHEQQVKVAQDTRLSPSTRWHLLTLLYLLGVAFYSSNGDSSQHNKG
;
A
#
# COMPACT_ATOMS: atom_id res chain seq x y z
N MET A 1 4.90 -2.79 20.94
CA MET A 1 4.78 -1.40 21.46
C MET A 1 5.26 -0.39 20.42
N ILE A 2 4.80 -0.54 19.17
CA ILE A 2 4.94 0.42 18.07
C ILE A 2 3.53 0.47 17.44
N ASP A 3 2.58 0.97 18.22
CA ASP A 3 1.19 1.24 17.80
C ASP A 3 0.94 2.73 17.97
N GLN A 4 1.71 3.55 17.26
CA GLN A 4 1.35 4.94 17.05
C GLN A 4 0.88 5.10 15.62
N ILE A 5 -0.45 5.20 15.53
CA ILE A 5 -1.21 5.78 14.44
C ILE A 5 -0.45 7.02 13.95
N ILE A 6 0.19 6.91 12.78
CA ILE A 6 0.71 8.08 12.07
C ILE A 6 -0.49 8.74 11.42
N THR A 7 -1.11 9.65 12.17
CA THR A 7 -2.07 10.62 11.67
C THR A 7 -1.41 11.42 10.55
N LEU A 8 -2.01 11.41 9.36
CA LEU A 8 -1.57 12.20 8.21
C LEU A 8 -1.87 13.69 8.48
N PRO A 9 -0.90 14.62 8.42
CA PRO A 9 -1.21 16.02 8.24
C PRO A 9 -1.45 16.30 6.76
N GLY A 10 -2.66 16.79 6.47
CA GLY A 10 -2.95 17.46 5.21
C GLY A 10 -2.08 18.72 5.06
N ILE A 11 -1.82 19.08 3.81
CA ILE A 11 -1.12 20.29 3.42
C ILE A 11 -1.90 21.50 3.96
N GLY A 12 -1.42 22.05 5.08
CA GLY A 12 -2.05 23.18 5.75
C GLY A 12 -1.50 23.32 7.17
N ASN A 13 -0.49 24.19 7.31
CA ASN A 13 0.08 24.70 8.56
C ASN A 13 -0.63 24.24 9.86
N SER A 14 -0.12 23.18 10.48
CA SER A 14 -0.50 22.78 11.85
C SER A 14 0.72 22.23 12.61
N PRO A 15 0.80 22.46 13.93
CA PRO A 15 2.05 22.50 14.71
C PRO A 15 2.76 21.15 14.94
N ALA A 16 2.31 20.08 14.28
CA ALA A 16 2.93 18.75 14.35
C ALA A 16 4.24 18.63 13.56
N ALA A 17 4.48 19.55 12.61
CA ALA A 17 5.76 19.68 11.90
C ALA A 17 6.93 20.14 12.78
N THR A 18 6.67 20.42 14.06
CA THR A 18 7.62 20.91 15.08
C THR A 18 7.90 19.88 16.19
N SER A 19 7.59 18.60 15.98
CA SER A 19 7.98 17.57 16.95
C SER A 19 9.51 17.35 16.92
N PRO A 20 10.20 17.37 18.07
CA PRO A 20 11.66 17.23 18.13
C PRO A 20 12.16 15.94 17.48
N ALA A 21 11.37 14.85 17.50
CA ALA A 21 11.71 13.59 16.84
C ALA A 21 11.76 13.70 15.31
N VAL A 22 10.85 14.47 14.69
CA VAL A 22 10.84 14.69 13.24
C VAL A 22 12.02 15.56 12.83
N SER A 23 12.36 16.57 13.65
CA SER A 23 13.54 17.40 13.44
C SER A 23 14.84 16.58 13.54
N GLN A 24 14.94 15.65 14.50
CA GLN A 24 16.10 14.74 14.63
C GLN A 24 16.26 13.81 13.42
N LEU A 25 15.19 13.15 12.99
CA LEU A 25 15.24 12.27 11.81
C LEU A 25 15.60 13.04 10.53
N ARG A 26 15.13 14.27 10.39
CA ARG A 26 15.52 15.15 9.27
C ARG A 26 16.99 15.52 9.32
N GLN A 27 17.52 15.82 10.50
CA GLN A 27 18.96 16.08 10.66
C GLN A 27 19.78 14.84 10.31
N GLU A 28 19.43 13.66 10.84
CA GLU A 28 20.12 12.39 10.55
C GLU A 28 20.08 12.07 9.03
N TYR A 29 18.93 12.28 8.38
CA TYR A 29 18.81 12.11 6.92
C TYR A 29 19.77 13.03 6.17
N THR A 30 19.78 14.34 6.49
CA THR A 30 20.64 15.32 5.82
C THR A 30 22.12 15.02 6.06
N GLU A 31 22.51 14.64 7.28
CA GLU A 31 23.89 14.30 7.63
C GLU A 31 24.40 13.12 6.80
N VAL A 32 23.64 12.01 6.77
CA VAL A 32 24.03 10.81 6.03
C VAL A 32 23.97 11.04 4.51
N GLN A 33 22.98 11.78 4.01
CA GLN A 33 22.91 12.18 2.60
C GLN A 33 24.13 13.02 2.19
N THR A 34 24.50 14.01 2.99
CA THR A 34 25.65 14.88 2.72
C THR A 34 26.94 14.06 2.74
N HIS A 35 27.07 13.14 3.70
CA HIS A 35 28.23 12.26 3.78
C HIS A 35 28.32 11.30 2.58
N PHE A 36 27.19 10.76 2.12
CA PHE A 36 27.14 9.91 0.93
C PHE A 36 27.58 10.69 -0.32
N GLN A 37 27.06 11.91 -0.50
CA GLN A 37 27.38 12.77 -1.64
C GLN A 37 28.84 13.26 -1.63
N ALA A 38 29.46 13.36 -0.45
CA ALA A 38 30.86 13.73 -0.32
C ALA A 38 31.82 12.61 -0.73
N GLN A 39 31.36 11.34 -0.79
CA GLN A 39 32.23 10.22 -1.16
C GLN A 39 32.71 10.32 -2.62
N PRO A 40 33.87 9.74 -2.95
CA PRO A 40 34.32 9.62 -4.33
C PRO A 40 33.29 8.89 -5.24
N PRO A 41 33.12 9.28 -6.52
CA PRO A 41 32.10 8.69 -7.40
C PRO A 41 32.19 7.17 -7.58
N ASN A 42 33.40 6.60 -7.52
CA ASN A 42 33.61 5.15 -7.58
C ASN A 42 33.09 4.45 -6.31
N VAL A 43 33.22 5.08 -5.15
CA VAL A 43 32.69 4.57 -3.87
C VAL A 43 31.17 4.66 -3.86
N GLN A 44 30.60 5.78 -4.31
CA GLN A 44 29.15 5.94 -4.42
C GLN A 44 28.54 4.84 -5.30
N ARG A 45 29.04 4.65 -6.53
CA ARG A 45 28.55 3.61 -7.45
C ARG A 45 28.72 2.20 -6.89
N PHE A 46 29.82 1.94 -6.18
CA PHE A 46 30.03 0.66 -5.52
C PHE A 46 28.95 0.41 -4.45
N LEU A 47 28.71 1.38 -3.58
CA LEU A 47 27.69 1.28 -2.54
C LEU A 47 26.29 1.15 -3.14
N GLU A 48 25.98 1.88 -4.22
CA GLU A 48 24.71 1.73 -4.95
C GLU A 48 24.52 0.33 -5.53
N ALA A 49 25.55 -0.25 -6.16
CA ALA A 49 25.46 -1.60 -6.71
C ALA A 49 25.26 -2.65 -5.61
N GLN A 50 25.92 -2.50 -4.45
CA GLN A 50 25.67 -3.37 -3.30
C GLN A 50 24.26 -3.18 -2.75
N ALA A 51 23.80 -1.93 -2.62
CA ALA A 51 22.48 -1.56 -2.14
C ALA A 51 21.36 -2.12 -3.01
N GLU A 52 21.49 -2.08 -4.34
CA GLU A 52 20.53 -2.67 -5.28
C GLU A 52 20.41 -4.18 -5.07
N GLY A 53 21.53 -4.90 -5.00
CA GLY A 53 21.52 -6.35 -4.74
C GLY A 53 20.91 -6.70 -3.38
N ILE A 54 21.12 -5.86 -2.35
CA ILE A 54 20.49 -6.03 -1.04
C ILE A 54 18.99 -5.77 -1.10
N ALA A 55 18.58 -4.70 -1.78
CA ALA A 55 17.17 -4.34 -1.90
C ALA A 55 16.40 -5.42 -2.66
N ASP A 56 16.94 -5.94 -3.77
CA ASP A 56 16.36 -7.04 -4.52
C ASP A 56 16.22 -8.30 -3.67
N ALA A 57 17.24 -8.65 -2.87
CA ALA A 57 17.18 -9.82 -1.99
C ALA A 57 16.06 -9.70 -0.93
N ILE A 58 15.86 -8.50 -0.37
CA ILE A 58 14.76 -8.23 0.57
C ILE A 58 13.41 -8.36 -0.14
N LEU A 59 13.27 -7.75 -1.33
CA LEU A 59 12.02 -7.77 -2.06
C LEU A 59 11.64 -9.19 -2.51
N GLN A 60 12.59 -9.97 -2.99
CA GLN A 60 12.37 -11.37 -3.39
C GLN A 60 12.20 -12.32 -2.19
N ASN A 61 12.23 -11.81 -0.95
CA ASN A 61 12.19 -12.60 0.28
C ASN A 61 13.24 -13.72 0.29
N LEU A 62 14.45 -13.43 -0.20
CA LEU A 62 15.53 -14.40 -0.21
C LEU A 62 15.92 -14.78 1.22
N SER A 63 16.40 -16.01 1.40
CA SER A 63 16.84 -16.48 2.72
C SER A 63 18.18 -15.92 3.19
N GLN A 64 18.95 -15.34 2.27
CA GLN A 64 20.29 -14.82 2.55
C GLN A 64 20.66 -13.73 1.54
N VAL A 65 21.58 -12.86 1.94
CA VAL A 65 22.22 -11.86 1.08
C VAL A 65 23.71 -11.78 1.41
N ARG A 66 24.52 -11.56 0.37
CA ARG A 66 25.95 -11.27 0.49
C ARG A 66 26.21 -9.89 -0.05
N PHE A 67 27.04 -9.13 0.65
CA PHE A 67 27.48 -7.82 0.20
C PHE A 67 28.91 -7.55 0.69
N ASN A 68 29.54 -6.55 0.09
CA ASN A 68 30.90 -6.16 0.43
C ASN A 68 30.93 -4.69 0.87
N LEU A 69 31.75 -4.37 1.88
CA LEU A 69 32.15 -3.00 2.18
C LEU A 69 33.24 -2.54 1.19
N PRO A 70 33.37 -1.22 0.93
CA PRO A 70 34.40 -0.71 0.03
C PRO A 70 35.82 -0.98 0.56
N ASN A 71 36.83 -0.80 -0.30
CA ASN A 71 38.23 -0.97 0.10
C ASN A 71 38.72 0.17 1.01
N GLN A 72 38.21 1.39 0.75
CA GLN A 72 38.51 2.61 1.49
C GLN A 72 37.29 3.52 1.46
N LEU A 73 37.14 4.35 2.48
CA LEU A 73 36.01 5.27 2.63
C LEU A 73 36.44 6.49 3.46
N ASP A 74 35.89 7.66 3.13
CA ASP A 74 36.06 8.85 3.96
C ASP A 74 35.11 8.72 5.16
N ALA A 75 35.65 8.49 6.36
CA ALA A 75 34.85 8.18 7.54
C ALA A 75 34.04 9.38 8.07
N SER A 76 34.48 10.60 7.76
CA SER A 76 33.81 11.86 8.09
C SER A 76 34.00 12.87 6.97
N LEU A 77 33.15 13.89 6.93
CA LEU A 77 33.28 15.04 6.03
C LEU A 77 34.68 15.68 6.19
N ASN A 78 35.45 15.70 5.10
CA ASN A 78 36.82 16.22 5.00
C ASN A 78 37.92 15.37 5.67
N ASP A 79 37.66 14.10 6.01
CA ASP A 79 38.73 13.19 6.44
C ASP A 79 39.43 12.55 5.23
N ASN A 80 40.64 12.04 5.44
CA ASN A 80 41.33 11.26 4.42
C ASN A 80 40.69 9.86 4.29
N PRO A 81 40.72 9.24 3.08
CA PRO A 81 40.22 7.89 2.90
C PRO A 81 40.90 6.90 3.84
N GLN A 82 40.11 6.21 4.65
CA GLN A 82 40.57 5.20 5.59
C GLN A 82 40.37 3.80 4.99
N ALA A 83 41.40 2.95 5.08
CA ALA A 83 41.34 1.58 4.56
C ALA A 83 40.47 0.69 5.46
N ILE A 84 39.60 -0.11 4.84
CA ILE A 84 38.78 -1.10 5.53
C ILE A 84 39.50 -2.45 5.52
N PRO A 85 39.66 -3.12 6.69
CA PRO A 85 40.36 -4.40 6.75
C PRO A 85 39.70 -5.46 5.85
N PRO A 86 40.48 -6.24 5.08
CA PRO A 86 39.94 -7.18 4.09
C PRO A 86 39.01 -8.24 4.70
N GLU A 87 39.24 -8.63 5.95
CA GLU A 87 38.42 -9.57 6.72
C GLU A 87 37.03 -9.00 7.07
N MET A 88 36.87 -7.68 7.12
CA MET A 88 35.59 -7.03 7.43
C MET A 88 34.81 -6.62 6.17
N ARG A 89 35.42 -6.73 4.98
CA ARG A 89 34.74 -6.37 3.72
C ARG A 89 33.59 -7.33 3.38
N PRO A 90 33.80 -8.65 3.29
CA PRO A 90 32.72 -9.56 2.93
C PRO A 90 31.76 -9.75 4.10
N GLN A 91 30.48 -9.49 3.85
CA GLN A 91 29.40 -9.67 4.79
C GLN A 91 28.41 -10.68 4.22
N MET A 92 27.90 -11.56 5.08
CA MET A 92 26.87 -12.52 4.73
C MET A 92 25.80 -12.50 5.82
N VAL A 93 24.58 -12.17 5.40
CA VAL A 93 23.43 -12.06 6.29
C VAL A 93 22.39 -13.10 5.90
N GLY A 94 21.89 -13.81 6.90
CA GLY A 94 20.96 -14.92 6.72
C GLY A 94 21.66 -16.27 6.68
N THR A 95 20.96 -17.30 7.15
CA THR A 95 21.43 -18.69 7.11
C THR A 95 20.25 -19.63 6.85
N SER A 96 20.51 -20.77 6.23
CA SER A 96 19.52 -21.84 5.99
C SER A 96 18.84 -22.31 7.28
N MET A 97 19.54 -22.27 8.42
CA MET A 97 19.04 -22.68 9.74
C MET A 97 18.14 -21.64 10.42
N ARG A 98 18.16 -20.36 10.01
CA ARG A 98 17.31 -19.31 10.62
C ARG A 98 15.84 -19.35 10.19
N ARG A 99 15.44 -20.23 9.26
CA ARG A 99 14.03 -20.55 9.00
C ARG A 99 13.28 -21.02 10.25
N LEU A 100 13.97 -21.68 11.18
CA LEU A 100 13.39 -22.17 12.44
C LEU A 100 13.14 -21.06 13.47
N ALA A 101 13.76 -19.89 13.30
CA ALA A 101 13.64 -18.76 14.24
C ALA A 101 12.70 -17.64 13.76
N HIS A 102 12.04 -17.81 12.60
CA HIS A 102 11.17 -16.81 11.96
C HIS A 102 11.76 -15.40 11.82
N LYS A 103 13.09 -15.22 11.91
CA LYS A 103 13.73 -13.92 11.68
C LYS A 103 13.84 -13.67 10.18
N ASP A 104 13.00 -12.78 9.69
CA ASP A 104 13.01 -12.21 8.34
C ASP A 104 14.41 -11.63 7.99
N LEU A 105 14.84 -11.80 6.73
CA LEU A 105 16.12 -11.33 6.19
C LEU A 105 16.33 -9.85 6.50
N ARG A 106 15.28 -9.05 6.38
CA ARG A 106 15.30 -7.60 6.67
C ARG A 106 15.72 -7.32 8.12
N THR A 107 15.16 -8.05 9.09
CA THR A 107 15.50 -7.88 10.51
C THR A 107 16.96 -8.30 10.77
N ALA A 108 17.41 -9.39 10.14
CA ALA A 108 18.80 -9.83 10.26
C ALA A 108 19.79 -8.83 9.64
N LEU A 109 19.44 -8.24 8.49
CA LEU A 109 20.26 -7.23 7.82
C LEU A 109 20.36 -5.96 8.66
N ARG A 110 19.22 -5.44 9.14
CA ARG A 110 19.20 -4.28 10.02
C ARG A 110 20.08 -4.50 11.24
N GLN A 111 19.97 -5.66 11.89
CA GLN A 111 20.80 -6.00 13.03
C GLN A 111 22.29 -6.00 12.67
N THR A 112 22.66 -6.62 11.54
CA THR A 112 24.05 -6.70 11.09
C THR A 112 24.62 -5.31 10.78
N LEU A 113 23.87 -4.46 10.09
CA LEU A 113 24.31 -3.09 9.79
C LEU A 113 24.46 -2.26 11.06
N LEU A 114 23.56 -2.39 12.05
CA LEU A 114 23.71 -1.74 13.35
C LEU A 114 24.94 -2.21 14.13
N GLU A 115 25.26 -3.50 14.06
CA GLU A 115 26.49 -4.06 14.67
C GLU A 115 27.75 -3.50 14.01
N LEU A 116 27.75 -3.35 12.67
CA LEU A 116 28.86 -2.73 11.94
C LEU A 116 28.97 -1.22 12.20
N GLU A 117 27.84 -0.52 12.32
CA GLU A 117 27.78 0.91 12.71
C GLU A 117 28.36 1.15 14.12
N GLN A 118 28.31 0.15 15.01
CA GLN A 118 28.92 0.21 16.34
C GLN A 118 30.41 -0.18 16.36
N SER A 119 31.02 -0.46 15.21
CA SER A 119 32.44 -0.80 15.13
C SER A 119 33.34 0.34 15.60
N ASN A 120 34.43 -0.01 16.30
CA ASN A 120 35.46 0.95 16.71
C ASN A 120 36.28 1.49 15.52
N LEU A 121 36.11 0.92 14.32
CA LEU A 121 36.76 1.39 13.10
C LEU A 121 35.84 2.39 12.37
N PRO A 122 36.20 3.69 12.32
CA PRO A 122 35.33 4.72 11.74
C PRO A 122 34.93 4.42 10.29
N ALA A 123 35.86 3.92 9.46
CA ALA A 123 35.58 3.55 8.07
C ALA A 123 34.53 2.43 7.93
N VAL A 124 34.51 1.46 8.85
CA VAL A 124 33.54 0.35 8.86
C VAL A 124 32.17 0.85 9.29
N SER A 125 32.14 1.64 10.37
CA SER A 125 30.92 2.25 10.89
C SER A 125 30.24 3.13 9.82
N ALA A 126 31.02 4.03 9.22
CA ALA A 126 30.56 4.90 8.15
C ALA A 126 30.10 4.11 6.91
N SER A 127 30.82 3.05 6.51
CA SER A 127 30.41 2.22 5.37
C SER A 127 29.07 1.53 5.60
N ALA A 128 28.82 1.04 6.81
CA ALA A 128 27.54 0.42 7.15
C ALA A 128 26.39 1.43 7.13
N ALA A 129 26.60 2.63 7.69
CA ALA A 129 25.62 3.71 7.65
C ALA A 129 25.29 4.15 6.21
N LEU A 130 26.32 4.32 5.37
CA LEU A 130 26.14 4.70 3.96
C LEU A 130 25.50 3.60 3.12
N LEU A 131 25.80 2.32 3.41
CA LEU A 131 25.14 1.19 2.76
C LEU A 131 23.66 1.09 3.18
N ARG A 132 23.35 1.34 4.45
CA ARG A 132 21.98 1.43 4.98
C ARG A 132 21.19 2.52 4.25
N TYR A 133 21.78 3.72 4.13
CA TYR A 133 21.25 4.83 3.35
C TYR A 133 21.02 4.44 1.89
N ALA A 134 22.07 3.99 1.19
CA ALA A 134 21.99 3.65 -0.23
C ALA A 134 20.93 2.57 -0.52
N THR A 135 20.78 1.58 0.36
CA THR A 135 19.76 0.53 0.24
C THR A 135 18.35 1.10 0.35
N ALA A 136 18.09 1.93 1.36
CA ALA A 136 16.79 2.56 1.52
C ALA A 136 16.49 3.54 0.37
N THR A 137 17.49 4.30 -0.09
CA THR A 137 17.38 5.19 -1.24
C THR A 137 17.08 4.42 -2.53
N ALA A 138 17.75 3.29 -2.77
CA ALA A 138 17.47 2.43 -3.93
C ALA A 138 16.02 1.91 -3.92
N MET A 139 15.53 1.48 -2.75
CA MET A 139 14.14 1.05 -2.59
C MET A 139 13.14 2.17 -2.93
N VAL A 140 13.38 3.39 -2.48
CA VAL A 140 12.46 4.52 -2.68
C VAL A 140 12.58 5.10 -4.08
N HIS A 141 13.80 5.36 -4.57
CA HIS A 141 14.05 6.15 -5.77
C HIS A 141 14.20 5.33 -7.05
N LYS A 142 14.75 4.11 -6.97
CA LYS A 142 15.04 3.28 -8.14
C LYS A 142 13.99 2.20 -8.38
N LEU A 143 13.55 1.51 -7.32
CA LEU A 143 12.66 0.34 -7.44
C LEU A 143 11.18 0.70 -7.56
N LEU A 144 10.80 1.89 -7.11
CA LEU A 144 9.40 2.33 -7.09
C LEU A 144 9.16 3.41 -8.13
N PRO A 145 8.22 3.22 -9.07
CA PRO A 145 7.89 4.24 -10.05
C PRO A 145 7.31 5.47 -9.35
N SER A 146 7.66 6.64 -9.86
CA SER A 146 7.04 7.90 -9.44
C SER A 146 5.71 8.10 -10.18
N GLY A 147 4.73 8.57 -9.44
CA GLY A 147 3.38 8.87 -9.92
C GLY A 147 3.08 10.38 -9.97
N HIS A 148 1.82 10.72 -10.27
CA HIS A 148 1.33 12.08 -10.28
C HIS A 148 1.26 12.67 -8.87
N THR A 149 1.46 13.98 -8.72
CA THR A 149 1.14 14.66 -7.46
C THR A 149 -0.38 14.75 -7.31
N VAL A 150 -0.93 14.10 -6.29
CA VAL A 150 -2.37 14.06 -6.01
C VAL A 150 -2.62 14.58 -4.60
N ILE A 151 -3.70 15.33 -4.43
CA ILE A 151 -4.22 15.71 -3.11
C ILE A 151 -5.49 14.88 -2.89
N TYR A 152 -5.52 14.15 -1.78
CA TYR A 152 -6.69 13.39 -1.36
C TYR A 152 -7.47 14.12 -0.27
N MET A 153 -8.79 13.98 -0.34
CA MET A 153 -9.74 14.45 0.66
C MET A 153 -10.43 13.25 1.33
N ALA A 154 -10.79 13.39 2.60
CA ALA A 154 -11.59 12.39 3.30
C ALA A 154 -13.07 12.55 2.94
N ALA A 155 -13.82 11.44 2.92
CA ALA A 155 -15.27 11.51 2.87
C ALA A 155 -15.84 12.10 4.17
N GLU A 156 -17.08 12.56 4.13
CA GLU A 156 -17.80 12.95 5.35
C GLU A 156 -17.84 11.76 6.33
N ASP A 157 -17.49 12.05 7.60
CA ASP A 157 -17.34 11.06 8.69
C ASP A 157 -16.23 10.01 8.52
N ASP A 158 -15.38 10.13 7.48
CA ASP A 158 -14.20 9.29 7.30
C ASP A 158 -12.93 10.01 7.80
N THR A 159 -11.98 9.24 8.33
CA THR A 159 -10.72 9.76 8.86
C THR A 159 -9.56 9.62 7.89
N ILE A 160 -9.70 8.86 6.80
CA ILE A 160 -8.61 8.61 5.84
C ILE A 160 -8.87 9.36 4.52
N PRO A 161 -7.98 10.29 4.12
CA PRO A 161 -8.09 10.96 2.83
C PRO A 161 -7.80 9.98 1.70
N SER A 162 -8.80 9.70 0.88
CA SER A 162 -8.71 8.72 -0.22
C SER A 162 -9.46 9.13 -1.49
N ILE A 163 -10.18 10.25 -1.48
CA ILE A 163 -10.89 10.77 -2.66
C ILE A 163 -10.00 11.79 -3.36
N PRO A 164 -9.56 11.55 -4.60
CA PRO A 164 -8.67 12.48 -5.29
C PRO A 164 -9.41 13.78 -5.67
N VAL A 165 -8.87 14.92 -5.26
CA VAL A 165 -9.41 16.24 -5.60
C VAL A 165 -9.09 16.58 -7.06
N GLN A 166 -10.08 17.02 -7.82
CA GLN A 166 -9.84 17.54 -9.17
C GLN A 166 -9.20 18.93 -9.06
N THR A 167 -7.90 19.02 -9.36
CA THR A 167 -7.22 20.30 -9.55
C THR A 167 -7.13 20.62 -11.04
N ALA A 168 -7.36 21.88 -11.42
CA ALA A 168 -7.26 22.36 -12.82
C ALA A 168 -5.87 22.14 -13.46
N SER A 169 -4.85 21.85 -12.65
CA SER A 169 -3.50 21.45 -13.07
C SER A 169 -3.41 20.00 -13.58
N ALA A 170 -4.30 19.10 -13.16
CA ALA A 170 -4.38 17.73 -13.73
C ALA A 170 -4.74 17.76 -15.23
N SER A 171 -5.44 18.82 -15.66
CA SER A 171 -5.76 19.10 -17.07
C SER A 171 -4.58 19.68 -17.86
N LYS A 172 -3.56 20.25 -17.19
CA LYS A 172 -2.41 20.95 -17.81
C LYS A 172 -1.12 20.14 -17.88
N SER A 173 -0.98 19.07 -17.11
CA SER A 173 0.08 18.05 -17.34
C SER A 173 -0.13 17.24 -18.63
N ALA A 174 -1.24 17.51 -19.34
CA ALA A 174 -1.71 16.81 -20.54
C ALA A 174 -0.86 16.98 -21.82
N ILE A 175 0.27 17.69 -21.79
CA ILE A 175 1.06 17.95 -23.02
C ILE A 175 2.51 17.46 -22.95
N HIS A 176 3.03 17.04 -21.78
CA HIS A 176 4.40 16.52 -21.67
C HIS A 176 4.51 15.35 -20.68
N PHE A 177 3.93 14.20 -21.01
CA PHE A 177 4.48 12.92 -20.53
C PHE A 177 4.79 12.06 -21.75
N VAL A 178 6.03 12.18 -22.21
CA VAL A 178 6.63 11.37 -23.28
C VAL A 178 6.84 9.96 -22.73
N SER A 179 5.76 9.18 -22.71
CA SER A 179 5.84 7.72 -22.65
C SER A 179 4.91 7.04 -23.65
N ASP A 180 4.20 7.81 -24.49
CA ASP A 180 3.34 7.29 -25.57
C ASP A 180 4.08 7.19 -26.93
N THR A 181 5.40 7.34 -26.95
CA THR A 181 6.22 7.17 -28.16
C THR A 181 7.55 6.50 -27.84
N MET A 182 7.54 5.18 -27.67
CA MET A 182 8.70 4.33 -27.97
C MET A 182 8.22 3.05 -28.65
N VAL A 183 8.00 3.16 -29.96
CA VAL A 183 8.11 2.04 -30.89
C VAL A 183 9.38 2.31 -31.71
N GLU A 184 10.12 1.23 -31.94
CA GLU A 184 11.24 1.07 -32.88
C GLU A 184 12.67 1.45 -32.41
N THR A 185 13.30 0.51 -31.72
CA THR A 185 14.58 -0.05 -32.20
C THR A 185 14.71 -1.47 -31.67
N GLY A 186 14.72 -2.43 -32.59
CA GLY A 186 14.64 -3.86 -32.28
C GLY A 186 15.81 -4.36 -31.45
N LEU A 187 15.52 -5.28 -30.54
CA LEU A 187 16.19 -6.57 -30.36
C LEU A 187 15.45 -7.38 -29.27
N ALA A 188 14.89 -8.52 -29.71
CA ALA A 188 14.42 -9.69 -28.94
C ALA A 188 13.28 -9.49 -27.92
N GLU A 189 12.07 -9.85 -28.38
CA GLU A 189 10.89 -10.19 -27.58
C GLU A 189 11.13 -11.48 -26.76
N ASP A 190 10.78 -11.45 -25.48
CA ASP A 190 10.18 -12.60 -24.78
C ASP A 190 9.34 -12.12 -23.58
N GLU A 191 8.03 -12.39 -23.68
CA GLU A 191 7.03 -12.50 -22.61
C GLU A 191 6.94 -11.38 -21.54
N ARG A 192 6.58 -10.17 -21.96
CA ARG A 192 5.80 -9.26 -21.11
C ARG A 192 4.48 -8.98 -21.79
N SER A 193 3.40 -9.57 -21.28
CA SER A 193 2.04 -9.27 -21.72
C SER A 193 1.83 -7.76 -21.69
N GLU A 194 1.78 -7.15 -22.87
CA GLU A 194 1.44 -5.74 -23.06
C GLU A 194 0.01 -5.54 -22.56
N LEU A 195 -0.11 -5.01 -21.35
CA LEU A 195 -1.35 -4.56 -20.74
C LEU A 195 -1.86 -3.36 -21.54
N GLN A 196 -2.60 -3.64 -22.60
CA GLN A 196 -3.33 -2.64 -23.37
C GLN A 196 -4.56 -2.19 -22.55
N VAL A 197 -4.33 -1.37 -21.52
CA VAL A 197 -5.43 -0.80 -20.72
C VAL A 197 -5.96 0.44 -21.45
N PRO A 198 -7.25 0.51 -21.82
CA PRO A 198 -7.84 1.75 -22.29
C PRO A 198 -7.78 2.75 -21.14
N TYR A 199 -6.91 3.73 -21.30
CA TYR A 199 -6.63 4.76 -20.30
C TYR A 199 -7.88 5.64 -20.12
N VAL A 200 -8.60 5.46 -19.00
CA VAL A 200 -9.83 6.21 -18.70
C VAL A 200 -9.48 7.53 -18.00
N GLU A 201 -10.17 8.61 -18.33
CA GLU A 201 -9.96 9.95 -17.73
C GLU A 201 -10.02 9.94 -16.19
N ALA A 202 -10.87 9.10 -15.60
CA ALA A 202 -10.97 8.90 -14.15
C ALA A 202 -9.63 8.45 -13.51
N ALA A 203 -8.84 7.65 -14.22
CA ALA A 203 -7.57 7.13 -13.73
C ALA A 203 -6.49 8.24 -13.59
N ARG A 204 -6.59 9.32 -14.38
CA ARG A 204 -5.63 10.47 -14.34
C ARG A 204 -5.51 11.12 -12.97
N ARG A 205 -6.57 11.01 -12.18
CA ARG A 205 -6.71 11.66 -10.87
C ARG A 205 -5.94 10.94 -9.77
N PHE A 206 -5.46 9.74 -10.02
CA PHE A 206 -4.73 8.93 -9.04
C PHE A 206 -3.22 9.03 -9.22
N TYR A 207 -2.50 8.66 -8.16
CA TYR A 207 -1.04 8.67 -8.12
C TYR A 207 -0.44 7.82 -9.24
N LEU A 208 -0.93 6.58 -9.42
CA LEU A 208 -0.52 5.65 -10.47
C LEU A 208 -1.73 5.24 -11.31
N PRO A 209 -2.03 5.96 -12.42
CA PRO A 209 -3.19 5.69 -13.26
C PRO A 209 -3.28 4.25 -13.78
N GLN A 210 -2.14 3.61 -14.03
CA GLN A 210 -2.04 2.24 -14.54
C GLN A 210 -2.56 1.16 -13.57
N TRP A 211 -2.76 1.49 -12.29
CA TRP A 211 -3.27 0.57 -11.26
C TRP A 211 -4.65 1.00 -10.74
N VAL A 212 -5.42 1.70 -11.58
CA VAL A 212 -6.81 2.06 -11.28
C VAL A 212 -7.73 1.02 -11.92
N ALA A 213 -8.42 0.27 -11.08
CA ALA A 213 -9.33 -0.79 -11.51
C ALA A 213 -10.81 -0.37 -11.46
N PHE A 214 -11.13 0.69 -10.73
CA PHE A 214 -12.51 1.17 -10.53
C PHE A 214 -12.61 2.69 -10.70
N ASP A 215 -13.73 3.13 -11.28
CA ASP A 215 -14.10 4.56 -11.37
C ASP A 215 -14.82 5.08 -10.12
N ASP A 216 -15.21 6.36 -10.15
CA ASP A 216 -15.96 7.03 -9.06
C ASP A 216 -17.34 6.41 -8.81
N GLN A 217 -17.90 5.67 -9.78
CA GLN A 217 -19.17 4.97 -9.68
C GLN A 217 -18.99 3.51 -9.22
N TYR A 218 -17.76 3.10 -8.91
CA TYR A 218 -17.37 1.75 -8.51
C TYR A 218 -17.65 0.70 -9.61
N GLN A 219 -17.56 1.11 -10.87
CA GLN A 219 -17.59 0.20 -12.02
C GLN A 219 -16.18 -0.29 -12.32
N LEU A 220 -16.10 -1.54 -12.80
CA LEU A 220 -14.84 -2.18 -13.16
C LEU A 220 -14.33 -1.59 -14.49
N LEU A 221 -13.13 -1.01 -14.49
CA LEU A 221 -12.48 -0.43 -15.68
C LEU A 221 -11.56 -1.42 -16.40
N VAL A 222 -11.14 -2.45 -15.70
CA VAL A 222 -10.23 -3.51 -16.20
C VAL A 222 -11.01 -4.73 -16.68
N GLY A 223 -10.35 -5.64 -17.41
CA GLY A 223 -11.01 -6.77 -18.07
C GLY A 223 -11.58 -7.82 -17.11
N SER A 224 -11.08 -7.88 -15.86
CA SER A 224 -11.57 -8.87 -14.89
C SER A 224 -11.40 -8.47 -13.42
N LEU A 225 -12.15 -9.15 -12.54
CA LEU A 225 -11.99 -9.02 -11.09
C LEU A 225 -10.60 -9.48 -10.61
N ASN A 226 -9.99 -10.44 -11.30
CA ASN A 226 -8.66 -10.94 -10.96
C ASN A 226 -7.59 -9.88 -11.28
N GLU A 227 -7.74 -9.18 -12.40
CA GLU A 227 -6.89 -8.06 -12.78
C GLU A 227 -7.01 -6.90 -11.78
N ALA A 228 -8.24 -6.57 -11.35
CA ALA A 228 -8.45 -5.57 -10.29
C ALA A 228 -7.76 -5.94 -8.97
N LYS A 229 -7.85 -7.21 -8.56
CA LYS A 229 -7.14 -7.72 -7.38
C LYS A 229 -5.62 -7.66 -7.57
N ALA A 230 -5.11 -7.92 -8.77
CA ALA A 230 -3.70 -7.82 -9.08
C ALA A 230 -3.20 -6.37 -8.95
N HIS A 231 -3.96 -5.38 -9.41
CA HIS A 231 -3.62 -3.95 -9.21
C HIS A 231 -3.58 -3.57 -7.73
N ILE A 232 -4.53 -4.03 -6.92
CA ILE A 232 -4.51 -3.83 -5.46
C ILE A 232 -3.28 -4.50 -4.83
N ALA A 233 -2.94 -5.72 -5.26
CA ALA A 233 -1.73 -6.41 -4.80
C ALA A 233 -0.44 -5.65 -5.17
N SER A 234 -0.39 -5.04 -6.36
CA SER A 234 0.73 -4.17 -6.76
C SER A 234 0.85 -2.93 -5.86
N LEU A 235 -0.27 -2.29 -5.52
CA LEU A 235 -0.29 -1.14 -4.58
C LEU A 235 0.15 -1.55 -3.16
N GLN A 236 -0.31 -2.71 -2.67
CA GLN A 236 0.14 -3.27 -1.39
C GLN A 236 1.64 -3.56 -1.39
N ARG A 237 2.14 -4.15 -2.48
CA ARG A 237 3.56 -4.43 -2.67
C ARG A 237 4.39 -3.15 -2.71
N TYR A 238 3.89 -2.11 -3.35
CA TYR A 238 4.52 -0.79 -3.36
C TYR A 238 4.67 -0.24 -1.94
N LEU A 239 3.60 -0.25 -1.13
CA LEU A 239 3.68 0.18 0.27
C LEU A 239 4.62 -0.70 1.10
N PHE A 240 4.67 -2.01 0.83
CA PHE A 240 5.62 -2.90 1.49
C PHE A 240 7.06 -2.46 1.27
N VAL A 241 7.44 -2.06 0.05
CA VAL A 241 8.80 -1.57 -0.25
C VAL A 241 9.11 -0.29 0.53
N LEU A 242 8.17 0.67 0.58
CA LEU A 242 8.31 1.89 1.37
C LEU A 242 8.51 1.58 2.87
N HIS A 243 7.70 0.68 3.42
CA HIS A 243 7.84 0.25 4.81
C HIS A 243 9.14 -0.54 5.07
N ALA A 244 9.64 -1.28 4.09
CA ALA A 244 10.95 -1.93 4.17
C ALA A 244 12.08 -0.91 4.23
N ALA A 245 12.02 0.16 3.42
CA ALA A 245 12.99 1.25 3.42
C ALA A 245 13.06 1.94 4.79
N VAL A 246 11.93 2.35 5.37
CA VAL A 246 11.89 2.96 6.72
C VAL A 246 12.23 1.97 7.83
N GLY A 247 11.83 0.70 7.66
CA GLY A 247 12.20 -0.37 8.57
C GLY A 247 13.72 -0.57 8.66
N LEU A 248 14.45 -0.27 7.58
CA LEU A 248 15.90 -0.31 7.49
C LEU A 248 16.54 1.01 7.95
N ALA A 249 16.07 2.14 7.43
CA ALA A 249 16.57 3.49 7.68
C ALA A 249 15.43 4.41 8.15
N PRO A 250 15.18 4.54 9.47
CA PRO A 250 14.03 5.30 9.99
C PRO A 250 13.98 6.76 9.55
N TYR A 251 15.14 7.39 9.37
CA TYR A 251 15.27 8.77 8.89
C TYR A 251 14.77 8.98 7.45
N MET A 252 14.54 7.91 6.66
CA MET A 252 13.97 7.98 5.32
C MET A 252 12.55 8.59 5.33
N VAL A 253 11.87 8.63 6.47
CA VAL A 253 10.61 9.38 6.64
C VAL A 253 10.80 10.87 6.37
N ALA A 254 12.01 11.42 6.50
CA ALA A 254 12.28 12.82 6.19
C ALA A 254 12.45 13.12 4.69
N ASP A 255 12.59 12.08 3.84
CA ASP A 255 12.69 12.22 2.39
C ASP A 255 11.34 12.64 1.79
N GLU A 256 11.37 13.68 0.96
CA GLU A 256 10.18 14.26 0.34
C GLU A 256 9.57 13.30 -0.68
N ASP A 257 10.40 12.60 -1.47
CA ASP A 257 9.93 11.64 -2.46
C ASP A 257 9.29 10.42 -1.78
N TYR A 258 9.87 9.95 -0.68
CA TYR A 258 9.25 8.93 0.17
C TYR A 258 7.85 9.37 0.65
N GLN A 259 7.72 10.59 1.18
CA GLN A 259 6.44 11.09 1.69
C GLN A 259 5.39 11.22 0.57
N GLN A 260 5.80 11.74 -0.58
CA GLN A 260 4.92 11.87 -1.74
C GLN A 260 4.45 10.49 -2.23
N LYS A 261 5.38 9.53 -2.38
CA LYS A 261 5.08 8.14 -2.78
C LYS A 261 4.13 7.47 -1.79
N ARG A 262 4.43 7.57 -0.50
CA ARG A 262 3.61 6.99 0.58
C ARG A 262 2.20 7.56 0.58
N TYR A 263 2.07 8.88 0.56
CA TYR A 263 0.78 9.57 0.57
C TYR A 263 -0.03 9.21 -0.69
N GLY A 264 0.61 9.30 -1.86
CA GLY A 264 0.04 8.99 -3.16
C GLY A 264 -0.58 7.59 -3.23
N VAL A 265 0.22 6.58 -2.88
CA VAL A 265 -0.18 5.17 -2.97
C VAL A 265 -1.15 4.77 -1.87
N LEU A 266 -1.00 5.28 -0.64
CA LEU A 266 -1.92 4.94 0.45
C LEU A 266 -3.35 5.40 0.14
N GLY A 267 -3.52 6.65 -0.31
CA GLY A 267 -4.83 7.17 -0.70
C GLY A 267 -5.46 6.37 -1.84
N GLN A 268 -4.66 6.02 -2.86
CA GLN A 268 -5.12 5.19 -3.98
C GLN A 268 -5.49 3.76 -3.54
N LEU A 269 -4.69 3.12 -2.69
CA LEU A 269 -4.93 1.76 -2.22
C LEU A 269 -6.23 1.68 -1.42
N VAL A 270 -6.44 2.61 -0.48
CA VAL A 270 -7.68 2.68 0.31
C VAL A 270 -8.88 2.88 -0.61
N ASN A 271 -8.78 3.81 -1.56
CA ASN A 271 -9.84 4.08 -2.53
C ASN A 271 -10.20 2.83 -3.35
N GLN A 272 -9.22 2.24 -4.03
CA GLN A 272 -9.43 1.12 -4.95
C GLN A 272 -9.79 -0.17 -4.20
N GLY A 273 -9.24 -0.39 -3.01
CA GLY A 273 -9.60 -1.49 -2.13
C GLY A 273 -11.06 -1.44 -1.67
N ARG A 274 -11.52 -0.26 -1.23
CA ARG A 274 -12.93 -0.05 -0.86
C ARG A 274 -13.86 -0.16 -2.07
N ALA A 275 -13.41 0.30 -3.24
CA ALA A 275 -14.16 0.15 -4.49
C ALA A 275 -14.34 -1.32 -4.87
N LEU A 276 -13.28 -2.14 -4.74
CA LEU A 276 -13.36 -3.59 -4.92
C LEU A 276 -14.39 -4.23 -3.99
N ALA A 277 -14.34 -3.92 -2.69
CA ALA A 277 -15.29 -4.44 -1.72
C ALA A 277 -16.73 -4.08 -2.10
N ARG A 278 -17.00 -2.82 -2.43
CA ARG A 278 -18.32 -2.35 -2.85
C ARG A 278 -18.82 -3.03 -4.13
N TYR A 279 -17.94 -3.21 -5.11
CA TYR A 279 -18.26 -3.95 -6.34
C TYR A 279 -18.65 -5.40 -6.04
N GLN A 280 -17.92 -6.08 -5.14
CA GLN A 280 -18.25 -7.45 -4.72
C GLN A 280 -19.58 -7.51 -3.94
N VAL A 281 -19.86 -6.55 -3.05
CA VAL A 281 -21.13 -6.46 -2.34
C VAL A 281 -22.30 -6.29 -3.31
N ARG A 282 -22.17 -5.47 -4.36
CA ARG A 282 -23.18 -5.37 -5.43
C ARG A 282 -23.45 -6.70 -6.13
N LYS A 283 -22.40 -7.51 -6.38
CA LYS A 283 -22.55 -8.87 -6.93
C LYS A 283 -23.29 -9.81 -5.96
N ILE A 284 -23.01 -9.71 -4.67
CA ILE A 284 -23.73 -10.47 -3.63
C ILE A 284 -25.21 -10.11 -3.64
N ILE A 285 -25.53 -8.81 -3.62
CA ILE A 285 -26.91 -8.29 -3.70
C ILE A 285 -27.64 -8.86 -4.92
N HIS A 286 -27.03 -8.75 -6.10
CA HIS A 286 -27.62 -9.26 -7.34
C HIS A 286 -27.84 -10.78 -7.29
N THR A 287 -26.90 -11.52 -6.70
CA THR A 287 -27.00 -12.98 -6.55
C THR A 287 -28.16 -13.36 -5.62
N ILE A 288 -28.33 -12.65 -4.50
CA ILE A 288 -29.43 -12.87 -3.56
C ILE A 288 -30.76 -12.57 -4.26
N GLN A 289 -30.88 -11.43 -4.94
CA GLN A 289 -32.10 -11.04 -5.67
C GLN A 289 -32.49 -12.10 -6.72
N ARG A 290 -31.53 -12.58 -7.50
CA ARG A 290 -31.75 -13.65 -8.49
C ARG A 290 -32.21 -14.96 -7.84
N ARG A 291 -31.55 -15.39 -6.75
CA ARG A 291 -31.93 -16.64 -6.05
C ARG A 291 -33.28 -16.52 -5.35
N ALA A 292 -33.62 -15.34 -4.83
CA ALA A 292 -34.93 -15.04 -4.26
C ALA A 292 -36.04 -15.18 -5.31
N ALA A 293 -35.85 -14.59 -6.51
CA ALA A 293 -36.78 -14.71 -7.63
C ALA A 293 -36.98 -16.16 -8.08
N ALA A 294 -35.93 -16.99 -8.00
CA ALA A 294 -35.98 -18.42 -8.28
C ALA A 294 -36.49 -19.29 -7.10
N GLN A 295 -36.90 -18.69 -5.98
CA GLN A 295 -37.32 -19.37 -4.75
C GLN A 295 -36.26 -20.33 -4.15
N ASP A 296 -34.98 -20.10 -4.43
CA ASP A 296 -33.83 -20.93 -4.02
C ASP A 296 -33.16 -20.48 -2.69
N LEU A 297 -33.87 -19.68 -1.88
CA LEU A 297 -33.38 -19.16 -0.60
C LEU A 297 -34.12 -19.72 0.63
N ASN A 298 -35.09 -20.60 0.44
CA ASN A 298 -35.96 -21.13 1.51
C ASN A 298 -35.28 -22.13 2.47
N ARG A 299 -33.94 -22.29 2.37
CA ARG A 299 -33.13 -23.21 3.19
C ARG A 299 -32.13 -22.48 4.09
N GLY A 300 -32.21 -21.15 4.16
CA GLY A 300 -31.26 -20.32 4.90
C GLY A 300 -30.37 -19.49 3.98
N LEU A 301 -29.84 -18.39 4.54
CA LEU A 301 -28.93 -17.48 3.87
C LEU A 301 -27.87 -17.03 4.86
N HIS A 302 -26.64 -17.46 4.62
CA HIS A 302 -25.42 -17.00 5.28
C HIS A 302 -24.66 -16.07 4.34
N LEU A 303 -24.16 -14.95 4.84
CA LEU A 303 -23.42 -13.97 4.07
C LEU A 303 -21.99 -13.86 4.59
N ASN A 304 -21.05 -13.88 3.64
CA ASN A 304 -19.69 -13.41 3.84
C ASN A 304 -19.55 -12.09 3.07
N LEU A 305 -19.61 -10.98 3.79
CA LEU A 305 -19.57 -9.64 3.23
C LEU A 305 -18.12 -9.14 3.16
N PRO A 306 -17.55 -8.95 1.96
CA PRO A 306 -16.19 -8.44 1.85
C PRO A 306 -16.16 -6.95 2.20
N TYR A 307 -15.15 -6.54 2.96
CA TYR A 307 -14.84 -5.14 3.26
C TYR A 307 -13.34 -4.89 3.17
N PHE A 308 -12.93 -3.67 2.88
CA PHE A 308 -11.51 -3.30 2.95
C PHE A 308 -11.17 -2.85 4.38
N ASP A 309 -10.23 -3.54 5.02
CA ASP A 309 -9.70 -3.17 6.33
C ASP A 309 -8.57 -2.15 6.14
N ASP A 310 -8.79 -0.92 6.60
CA ASP A 310 -7.84 0.18 6.36
C ASP A 310 -6.62 0.13 7.30
N GLN A 311 -6.65 -0.70 8.36
CA GLN A 311 -5.47 -0.95 9.20
C GLN A 311 -4.59 -2.02 8.58
N LYS A 312 -5.19 -3.12 8.10
CA LYS A 312 -4.46 -4.20 7.44
C LYS A 312 -4.14 -3.91 5.97
N LEU A 313 -4.85 -2.96 5.37
CA LEU A 313 -4.80 -2.59 3.96
C LEU A 313 -5.12 -3.77 3.03
N SER A 314 -6.11 -4.58 3.38
CA SER A 314 -6.51 -5.79 2.64
C SER A 314 -8.02 -6.03 2.69
N ILE A 315 -8.51 -6.85 1.75
CA ILE A 315 -9.90 -7.33 1.80
C ILE A 315 -10.03 -8.36 2.90
N GLU A 316 -11.00 -8.16 3.77
CA GLU A 316 -11.40 -9.04 4.87
C GLU A 316 -12.88 -9.41 4.72
N SER A 317 -13.30 -10.41 5.50
CA SER A 317 -14.63 -11.01 5.42
C SER A 317 -15.41 -10.77 6.71
N TYR A 318 -16.61 -10.19 6.60
CA TYR A 318 -17.55 -10.05 7.71
C TYR A 318 -18.70 -11.04 7.55
N GLU A 319 -18.76 -12.04 8.42
CA GLU A 319 -19.70 -13.16 8.32
C GLU A 319 -20.91 -13.00 9.24
N PHE A 320 -22.11 -13.25 8.71
CA PHE A 320 -23.34 -13.27 9.50
C PHE A 320 -24.48 -14.03 8.81
N ASP A 321 -25.40 -14.55 9.63
CA ASP A 321 -26.63 -15.18 9.16
C ASP A 321 -27.73 -14.14 8.92
N VAL A 322 -28.43 -14.30 7.80
CA VAL A 322 -29.64 -13.54 7.47
C VAL A 322 -30.88 -14.39 7.77
N VAL A 323 -30.85 -15.65 7.36
CA VAL A 323 -31.89 -16.63 7.66
C VAL A 323 -31.20 -17.90 8.15
N PRO A 324 -31.48 -18.38 9.37
CA PRO A 324 -30.91 -19.62 9.84
C PRO A 324 -31.39 -20.80 8.97
N ALA A 325 -30.58 -21.84 8.87
CA ALA A 325 -30.95 -23.05 8.13
C ALA A 325 -32.21 -23.69 8.75
N GLY A 326 -33.28 -23.86 7.96
CA GLY A 326 -34.57 -24.36 8.45
C GLY A 326 -35.72 -24.20 7.44
N ARG A 327 -36.95 -24.49 7.87
CA ARG A 327 -38.18 -24.36 7.07
C ARG A 327 -38.76 -22.94 7.13
N VAL A 328 -37.94 -21.92 6.88
CA VAL A 328 -38.38 -20.53 6.87
C VAL A 328 -38.35 -20.02 5.43
N MET A 329 -39.50 -19.57 4.94
CA MET A 329 -39.59 -18.96 3.61
C MET A 329 -38.80 -17.65 3.59
N PHE A 330 -37.94 -17.46 2.60
CA PHE A 330 -37.18 -16.23 2.46
C PHE A 330 -38.11 -15.05 2.14
N ILE A 331 -37.98 -13.95 2.89
CA ILE A 331 -38.56 -12.65 2.55
C ILE A 331 -37.46 -11.57 2.58
N PRO A 332 -37.52 -10.56 1.68
CA PRO A 332 -36.51 -9.48 1.64
C PRO A 332 -36.30 -8.75 2.96
N ALA A 333 -37.35 -8.62 3.77
CA ALA A 333 -37.30 -8.01 5.10
C ALA A 333 -36.27 -8.66 6.05
N PHE A 334 -35.93 -9.94 5.84
CA PHE A 334 -34.88 -10.59 6.63
C PHE A 334 -33.50 -10.00 6.34
N VAL A 335 -33.19 -9.68 5.08
CA VAL A 335 -31.92 -9.03 4.71
C VAL A 335 -31.84 -7.65 5.35
N VAL A 336 -32.92 -6.87 5.28
CA VAL A 336 -33.00 -5.53 5.88
C VAL A 336 -32.76 -5.59 7.39
N ARG A 337 -33.49 -6.49 8.08
CA ARG A 337 -33.34 -6.67 9.53
C ARG A 337 -31.94 -7.11 9.91
N ALA A 338 -31.39 -8.12 9.23
CA ALA A 338 -30.04 -8.61 9.49
C ALA A 338 -29.00 -7.50 9.28
N ALA A 339 -29.07 -6.75 8.17
CA ALA A 339 -28.17 -5.64 7.91
C ALA A 339 -28.22 -4.57 9.01
N HIS A 340 -29.41 -4.21 9.49
CA HIS A 340 -29.57 -3.25 10.59
C HIS A 340 -29.02 -3.77 11.92
N GLU A 341 -29.30 -5.03 12.29
CA GLU A 341 -28.75 -5.65 13.49
C GLU A 341 -27.22 -5.70 13.46
N GLN A 342 -26.62 -5.99 12.29
CA GLN A 342 -25.17 -5.95 12.14
C GLN A 342 -24.60 -4.52 12.19
N GLN A 343 -25.30 -3.51 11.63
CA GLN A 343 -24.86 -2.10 11.74
C GLN A 343 -24.74 -1.66 13.20
N VAL A 344 -25.70 -2.03 14.06
CA VAL A 344 -25.65 -1.72 15.50
C VAL A 344 -24.41 -2.35 16.16
N LYS A 345 -24.11 -3.61 15.83
CA LYS A 345 -22.92 -4.30 16.35
C LYS A 345 -21.63 -3.65 15.88
N VAL A 346 -21.51 -3.38 14.57
CA VAL A 346 -20.33 -2.75 13.98
C VAL A 346 -20.10 -1.35 14.53
N ALA A 347 -21.16 -0.55 14.73
CA ALA A 347 -21.05 0.79 15.29
C ALA A 347 -20.38 0.80 16.68
N GLN A 348 -20.61 -0.26 17.46
CA GLN A 348 -20.08 -0.44 18.81
C GLN A 348 -18.74 -1.22 18.85
N ASP A 349 -18.27 -1.77 17.73
CA ASP A 349 -17.03 -2.56 17.71
C ASP A 349 -15.79 -1.65 17.78
N THR A 350 -15.22 -1.56 18.97
CA THR A 350 -14.02 -0.74 19.25
C THR A 350 -12.73 -1.33 18.70
N ARG A 351 -12.73 -2.58 18.23
CA ARG A 351 -11.56 -3.21 17.60
C ARG A 351 -11.34 -2.70 16.18
N LEU A 352 -12.39 -2.24 15.51
CA LEU A 352 -12.30 -1.64 14.18
C LEU A 352 -11.87 -0.18 14.28
N SER A 353 -10.95 0.21 13.38
CA SER A 353 -10.62 1.63 13.20
C SER A 353 -11.87 2.44 12.82
N PRO A 354 -11.94 3.75 13.16
CA PRO A 354 -13.07 4.59 12.77
C PRO A 354 -13.37 4.54 11.27
N SER A 355 -12.33 4.60 10.44
CA SER A 355 -12.41 4.55 8.97
C SER A 355 -12.97 3.22 8.46
N THR A 356 -12.47 2.10 9.00
CA THR A 356 -12.92 0.75 8.60
C THR A 356 -14.34 0.48 9.06
N ARG A 357 -14.69 0.97 10.26
CA ARG A 357 -16.05 0.92 10.78
C ARG A 357 -17.01 1.69 9.88
N TRP A 358 -16.67 2.92 9.52
CA TRP A 358 -17.45 3.74 8.58
C TRP A 358 -17.66 3.03 7.24
N HIS A 359 -16.59 2.44 6.69
CA HIS A 359 -16.66 1.70 5.43
C HIS A 359 -17.60 0.49 5.53
N LEU A 360 -17.45 -0.34 6.56
CA LEU A 360 -18.28 -1.52 6.77
C LEU A 360 -19.76 -1.15 7.02
N LEU A 361 -20.03 -0.09 7.79
CA LEU A 361 -21.37 0.45 7.96
C LEU A 361 -21.99 0.88 6.63
N THR A 362 -21.22 1.54 5.77
CA THR A 362 -21.66 1.93 4.42
C THR A 362 -22.02 0.72 3.55
N LEU A 363 -21.26 -0.37 3.63
CA LEU A 363 -21.54 -1.60 2.89
C LEU A 363 -22.80 -2.32 3.43
N LEU A 364 -22.97 -2.38 4.75
CA LEU A 364 -24.18 -2.94 5.37
C LEU A 364 -25.42 -2.11 5.04
N TYR A 365 -25.30 -0.78 5.03
CA TYR A 365 -26.36 0.11 4.61
C TYR A 365 -26.74 -0.13 3.14
N LEU A 366 -25.75 -0.21 2.25
CA LEU A 366 -25.96 -0.54 0.83
C LEU A 366 -26.70 -1.87 0.65
N LEU A 367 -26.32 -2.89 1.41
CA LEU A 367 -27.01 -4.19 1.43
C LEU A 367 -28.48 -4.03 1.87
N GLY A 368 -28.74 -3.33 2.97
CA GLY A 368 -30.11 -3.13 3.46
C GLY A 368 -30.99 -2.39 2.46
N VAL A 369 -30.52 -1.24 1.94
CA VAL A 369 -31.26 -0.40 0.96
C VAL A 369 -31.69 -1.19 -0.27
N ALA A 370 -30.86 -2.09 -0.76
CA ALA A 370 -31.17 -2.90 -1.94
C ALA A 370 -32.39 -3.85 -1.78
N PHE A 371 -32.87 -4.07 -0.54
CA PHE A 371 -34.03 -4.93 -0.23
C PHE A 371 -35.20 -4.16 0.43
N TYR A 372 -35.09 -2.84 0.63
CA TYR A 372 -36.20 -2.03 1.17
C TYR A 372 -37.36 -1.90 0.16
N SER A 373 -37.07 -1.70 -1.13
CA SER A 373 -38.09 -1.46 -2.17
C SER A 373 -38.84 -2.71 -2.63
N SER A 374 -38.31 -3.91 -2.38
CA SER A 374 -38.97 -5.17 -2.75
C SER A 374 -40.19 -5.53 -1.88
N ASN A 375 -40.48 -4.74 -0.83
CA ASN A 375 -41.64 -4.94 0.04
C ASN A 375 -42.90 -4.16 -0.41
N GLY A 376 -42.83 -3.38 -1.50
CA GLY A 376 -43.90 -2.45 -1.90
C GLY A 376 -44.82 -2.90 -3.04
N ASP A 377 -44.45 -3.91 -3.83
CA ASP A 377 -45.09 -4.14 -5.15
C ASP A 377 -46.09 -5.31 -5.21
N SER A 378 -46.41 -5.95 -4.09
CA SER A 378 -47.36 -7.07 -4.04
C SER A 378 -48.78 -6.70 -3.57
N SER A 379 -49.14 -5.41 -3.49
CA SER A 379 -50.45 -4.96 -2.98
C SER A 379 -51.27 -4.08 -3.94
N GLN A 380 -50.89 -3.98 -5.22
CA GLN A 380 -51.73 -3.35 -6.25
C GLN A 380 -51.89 -4.23 -7.50
N HIS A 381 -52.49 -5.41 -7.38
CA HIS A 381 -53.19 -6.09 -8.50
C HIS A 381 -54.24 -7.05 -7.93
N ASN A 382 -55.19 -6.50 -7.17
CA ASN A 382 -56.50 -7.14 -7.00
C ASN A 382 -57.52 -6.14 -6.42
N LYS A 383 -58.11 -5.34 -7.31
CA LYS A 383 -59.49 -4.87 -7.16
C LYS A 383 -60.12 -4.96 -8.54
N GLY A 384 -61.10 -5.84 -8.65
CA GLY A 384 -61.97 -5.98 -9.81
C GLY A 384 -63.00 -4.87 -9.91
#